data_AF-A0A8H4UX40-F1
#
_entry.id   AF-A0A8H4UX40-F1
#
_cell.length_a   1.000
_cell.length_b   1.000
_cell.length_c   1.000
_cell.angle_alpha   90.00
_cell.angle_beta   90.00
_cell.angle_gamma   90.00
#
_symmetry.space_group_name_H-M   'P 1'
#
loop_
_entity.id
_entity.type
_entity.pdbx_description
1 polymer ?
#
loop_
_entity_poly.entity_id
_entity_poly.type
_entity_poly.pdbx_seq_one_letter_code
_entity_poly.pdbx_strand_id
1 'polypeptide(L)'
;WGLLGSDRMFNSLYPLFKWCFLIGFAIALIFLVGQGYGPRYLPRLRERIRTKVRPNTFEILDRTLFRFIGSLLWLNPILIIQGIQHWAPSNLSYKTPGLILSFVFMYWLPRHRLAWWEKYNYVLSAALTAGVAICALVMFFAVEYHPKTLSWWGNKVSSAGVDGSGTGILPIPARGYFGPDKGTFP
;
A
#
# COMPACT_ATOMS: atom_id res chain seq x y z
N TRP A 1 22.21 -0.51 7.47
CA TRP A 1 21.53 -0.43 6.15
C TRP A 1 22.50 0.00 5.03
N GLY A 2 23.63 -0.71 4.88
CA GLY A 2 24.65 -0.34 3.88
C GLY A 2 25.76 -1.38 3.72
N LEU A 3 25.44 -2.66 3.97
CA LEU A 3 26.41 -3.77 3.82
C LEU A 3 26.56 -4.24 2.36
N LEU A 4 25.64 -3.84 1.49
CA LEU A 4 25.66 -4.13 0.05
C LEU A 4 25.89 -2.83 -0.71
N GLY A 5 27.01 -2.75 -1.44
CA GLY A 5 27.31 -1.61 -2.31
C GLY A 5 26.26 -1.44 -3.41
N SER A 6 26.06 -0.20 -3.85
CA SER A 6 25.11 0.17 -4.92
C SER A 6 25.29 -0.67 -6.18
N ASP A 7 26.55 -0.97 -6.52
CA ASP A 7 26.89 -1.79 -7.67
C ASP A 7 26.29 -3.20 -7.59
N ARG A 8 26.51 -3.93 -6.49
CA ARG A 8 25.87 -5.25 -6.28
C ARG A 8 24.35 -5.16 -6.20
N MET A 9 23.83 -4.13 -5.53
CA MET A 9 22.38 -3.99 -5.38
C MET A 9 21.67 -3.80 -6.73
N PHE A 10 22.21 -2.95 -7.60
CA PHE A 10 21.58 -2.60 -8.88
C PHE A 10 22.07 -3.44 -10.07
N ASN A 11 23.18 -4.18 -9.97
CA ASN A 11 23.66 -5.04 -11.06
C ASN A 11 23.37 -6.52 -10.83
N SER A 12 23.40 -7.03 -9.60
CA SER A 12 23.19 -8.46 -9.34
C SER A 12 21.86 -8.78 -8.65
N LEU A 13 21.54 -8.13 -7.53
CA LEU A 13 20.39 -8.52 -6.71
C LEU A 13 19.05 -7.98 -7.24
N TYR A 14 19.00 -6.69 -7.58
CA TYR A 14 17.78 -6.00 -8.00
C TYR A 14 18.01 -5.13 -9.25
N PRO A 15 18.34 -5.72 -10.41
CA PRO A 15 18.63 -4.98 -11.64
C PRO A 15 17.45 -4.13 -12.14
N LEU A 16 16.22 -4.54 -11.80
CA LEU A 16 15.01 -3.79 -12.11
C LEU A 16 14.97 -2.40 -11.46
N PHE A 17 15.59 -2.22 -10.28
CA PHE A 17 15.49 -0.96 -9.53
C PHE A 17 16.12 0.23 -10.24
N LYS A 18 17.07 0.01 -11.16
CA LYS A 18 17.61 1.05 -12.04
C LYS A 18 16.53 1.72 -12.89
N TRP A 19 15.52 0.95 -13.26
CA TRP A 19 14.45 1.37 -14.16
C TRP A 19 13.22 1.85 -13.41
N CYS A 20 13.16 1.72 -12.07
CA CYS A 20 11.99 2.13 -11.29
C CYS A 20 11.61 3.60 -11.51
N PHE A 21 12.59 4.49 -11.68
CA PHE A 21 12.32 5.89 -12.02
C PHE A 21 11.63 6.04 -13.39
N LEU A 22 12.15 5.34 -14.41
CA LEU A 22 11.62 5.39 -15.77
C LEU A 22 10.23 4.72 -15.86
N ILE A 23 10.04 3.62 -15.14
CA ILE A 23 8.74 2.94 -14.99
C ILE A 23 7.74 3.89 -14.31
N GLY A 24 8.14 4.56 -13.22
CA GLY A 24 7.31 5.54 -12.53
C GLY A 24 6.91 6.71 -13.43
N PHE A 25 7.86 7.24 -14.21
CA PHE A 25 7.61 8.29 -15.19
C PHE A 25 6.65 7.84 -16.30
N ALA A 26 6.84 6.63 -16.85
CA ALA A 26 5.95 6.08 -17.88
C ALA A 26 4.53 5.89 -17.36
N ILE A 27 4.36 5.35 -16.15
CA ILE A 27 3.06 5.21 -15.48
C ILE A 27 2.41 6.58 -15.30
N ALA A 28 3.16 7.59 -14.83
CA ALA A 28 2.65 8.94 -14.67
C ALA A 28 2.15 9.54 -15.99
N LEU A 29 2.87 9.34 -17.10
CA LEU A 29 2.42 9.78 -18.42
C LEU A 29 1.13 9.09 -18.86
N ILE A 30 0.99 7.78 -18.63
CA ILE A 30 -0.23 7.02 -18.94
C ILE A 30 -1.44 7.61 -18.20
N PHE A 31 -1.31 7.86 -16.90
CA PHE A 31 -2.39 8.45 -16.09
C PHE A 31 -2.65 9.90 -16.45
N LEU A 32 -1.63 10.71 -16.72
CA LEU A 32 -1.80 12.11 -17.12
C LEU A 32 -2.52 12.23 -18.47
N VAL A 33 -2.16 11.39 -19.44
CA VAL A 33 -2.85 11.35 -20.75
C VAL A 33 -4.27 10.80 -20.59
N GLY A 34 -4.43 9.69 -19.88
CA GLY A 34 -5.74 9.05 -19.67
C GLY A 34 -6.72 9.93 -18.91
N GLN A 35 -6.30 10.53 -17.80
CA GLN A 35 -7.16 11.36 -16.93
C GLN A 35 -7.27 12.81 -17.41
N GLY A 36 -6.21 13.36 -18.00
CA GLY A 36 -6.21 14.72 -18.53
C GLY A 36 -6.93 14.85 -19.87
N TYR A 37 -6.63 13.97 -20.83
CA TYR A 37 -7.22 14.04 -22.18
C TYR A 37 -8.46 13.17 -22.35
N GLY A 38 -8.61 12.07 -21.60
CA GLY A 38 -9.81 11.23 -21.63
C GLY A 38 -11.12 12.01 -21.54
N PRO A 39 -11.40 12.79 -20.49
CA PRO A 39 -12.70 13.44 -20.32
C PRO A 39 -12.97 14.52 -21.38
N ARG A 40 -11.93 15.09 -21.98
CA ARG A 40 -12.05 16.15 -22.99
C ARG A 40 -12.25 15.62 -24.42
N TYR A 41 -11.66 14.48 -24.77
CA TYR A 41 -11.62 13.97 -26.14
C TYR A 41 -12.42 12.67 -26.34
N LEU A 42 -12.55 11.83 -25.31
CA LEU A 42 -13.26 10.55 -25.39
C LEU A 42 -14.74 10.69 -25.81
N PRO A 43 -15.52 11.69 -25.34
CA PRO A 43 -16.91 11.85 -25.77
C PRO A 43 -17.02 12.14 -27.27
N ARG A 44 -16.17 13.04 -27.78
CA ARG A 44 -16.12 13.42 -29.20
C ARG A 44 -15.65 12.27 -30.09
N LEU A 45 -14.69 11.49 -29.61
CA LEU A 45 -14.20 10.31 -30.31
C LEU A 45 -15.27 9.22 -30.37
N ARG A 46 -15.98 8.98 -29.26
CA ARG A 46 -17.09 8.02 -29.17
C ARG A 46 -18.19 8.35 -30.17
N GLU A 47 -18.57 9.63 -30.29
CA GLU A 47 -19.56 10.06 -31.29
C GLU A 47 -19.07 9.88 -32.74
N ARG A 48 -17.81 10.22 -33.04
CA ARG A 48 -17.24 10.02 -34.38
C ARG A 48 -17.16 8.55 -34.78
N ILE A 49 -16.83 7.67 -33.83
CA ILE A 49 -16.74 6.22 -34.06
C ILE A 49 -18.14 5.63 -34.23
N ARG A 50 -19.14 6.12 -33.49
CA ARG A 50 -20.55 5.71 -33.63
C ARG A 50 -21.07 5.89 -35.05
N THR A 51 -20.66 6.96 -35.74
CA THR A 51 -21.10 7.23 -37.12
C THR A 51 -20.34 6.46 -38.19
N LYS A 52 -19.16 5.90 -37.88
CA LYS A 52 -18.28 5.24 -38.86
C LYS A 52 -18.29 3.71 -38.77
N VAL A 53 -18.67 3.15 -37.64
CA VAL A 53 -18.53 1.71 -37.34
C VAL A 53 -19.89 1.03 -37.33
N ARG A 54 -19.94 -0.24 -37.76
CA ARG A 54 -21.15 -1.07 -37.68
C ARG A 54 -21.70 -1.11 -36.25
N PRO A 55 -23.04 -1.14 -36.06
CA PRO A 55 -23.67 -1.05 -34.74
C PRO A 55 -23.19 -2.15 -33.77
N ASN A 56 -23.03 -3.40 -34.22
CA ASN A 56 -22.57 -4.49 -33.35
C ASN A 56 -21.12 -4.30 -32.88
N THR A 57 -20.23 -3.80 -33.75
CA THR A 57 -18.83 -3.55 -33.40
C THR A 57 -18.71 -2.35 -32.46
N PHE A 58 -19.54 -1.32 -32.67
CA PHE A 58 -19.62 -0.18 -31.76
C PHE A 58 -20.10 -0.61 -30.37
N GLU A 59 -21.11 -1.49 -30.27
CA GLU A 59 -21.61 -1.96 -28.97
C GLU A 59 -20.55 -2.73 -28.18
N ILE A 60 -19.76 -3.59 -28.85
CA ILE A 60 -18.66 -4.32 -28.22
C ILE A 60 -17.60 -3.33 -27.73
N LEU A 61 -17.22 -2.36 -28.56
CA LEU A 61 -16.24 -1.33 -28.23
C LEU A 61 -16.72 -0.46 -27.05
N ASP A 62 -18.02 -0.17 -27.00
CA ASP A 62 -18.67 0.61 -25.96
C ASP A 62 -18.67 -0.10 -24.61
N ARG A 63 -19.02 -1.39 -24.62
CA ARG A 63 -19.04 -2.20 -23.39
C ARG A 63 -17.65 -2.52 -22.86
N THR A 64 -16.63 -2.57 -23.71
CA THR A 64 -15.26 -2.95 -23.34
C THR A 64 -14.35 -1.72 -23.20
N LEU A 65 -13.84 -1.22 -24.32
CA LEU A 65 -12.80 -0.19 -24.37
C LEU A 65 -13.26 1.13 -23.73
N PHE A 66 -14.43 1.65 -24.12
CA PHE A 66 -14.89 2.93 -23.59
C PHE A 66 -15.22 2.85 -22.09
N ARG A 67 -15.75 1.71 -21.63
CA ARG A 67 -16.02 1.47 -20.22
C ARG A 67 -14.73 1.34 -19.39
N PHE A 68 -13.71 0.68 -19.93
CA PHE A 68 -12.40 0.55 -19.30
C PHE A 68 -11.63 1.89 -19.25
N ILE A 69 -11.61 2.65 -20.34
CA ILE A 69 -11.01 4.00 -20.32
C ILE A 69 -11.81 4.91 -19.38
N GLY A 70 -13.12 4.74 -19.34
CA GLY A 70 -14.00 5.39 -18.37
C GLY A 70 -13.67 5.04 -16.91
N SER A 71 -13.27 3.81 -16.60
CA SER A 71 -12.92 3.43 -15.21
C SER A 71 -11.55 3.96 -14.77
N LEU A 72 -10.59 4.11 -15.69
CA LEU A 72 -9.28 4.73 -15.44
C LEU A 72 -9.38 6.19 -14.93
N LEU A 73 -10.48 6.88 -15.25
CA LEU A 73 -10.78 8.23 -14.73
C LEU A 73 -11.11 8.24 -13.23
N TRP A 74 -11.64 7.15 -12.70
CA TRP A 74 -12.03 7.03 -11.28
C TRP A 74 -10.92 6.45 -10.42
N LEU A 75 -9.87 5.90 -11.04
CA LEU A 75 -8.72 5.36 -10.33
C LEU A 75 -7.80 6.48 -9.86
N ASN A 76 -7.56 6.59 -8.56
CA ASN A 76 -6.52 7.48 -8.05
C ASN A 76 -5.19 6.70 -7.95
N PRO A 77 -4.20 6.94 -8.84
CA PRO A 77 -2.96 6.19 -8.86
C PRO A 77 -2.14 6.38 -7.59
N ILE A 78 -2.25 7.54 -6.94
CA ILE A 78 -1.55 7.83 -5.68
C ILE A 78 -2.02 6.88 -4.58
N LEU A 79 -3.33 6.64 -4.47
CA LEU A 79 -3.88 5.73 -3.46
C LEU A 79 -3.41 4.27 -3.68
N ILE A 80 -3.32 3.82 -4.93
CA ILE A 80 -2.84 2.47 -5.25
C ILE A 80 -1.36 2.33 -4.86
N ILE A 81 -0.53 3.28 -5.30
CA ILE A 81 0.91 3.25 -5.03
C ILE A 81 1.15 3.34 -3.52
N GLN A 82 0.41 4.19 -2.80
CA GLN A 82 0.48 4.27 -1.34
C GLN A 82 0.10 2.95 -0.66
N GLY A 83 -0.94 2.27 -1.14
CA GLY A 83 -1.33 0.95 -0.63
C GLY A 83 -0.23 -0.10 -0.80
N ILE A 84 0.40 -0.15 -1.98
CA ILE A 84 1.51 -1.07 -2.28
C ILE A 84 2.74 -0.72 -1.42
N GLN A 85 3.07 0.56 -1.29
CA GLN A 85 4.20 1.03 -0.48
C GLN A 85 4.05 0.62 0.99
N HIS A 86 2.83 0.65 1.51
CA HIS A 86 2.56 0.31 2.91
C HIS A 86 2.64 -1.21 3.20
N TRP A 87 2.80 -2.07 2.19
CA TRP A 87 2.79 -3.52 2.37
C TRP A 87 4.10 -4.05 2.97
N ALA A 88 5.27 -3.63 2.48
CA ALA A 88 6.55 -4.08 3.03
C ALA A 88 7.07 -3.08 4.09
N PRO A 89 7.64 -3.51 5.24
CA PRO A 89 7.96 -4.88 5.67
C PRO A 89 6.87 -5.53 6.55
N SER A 90 5.68 -4.93 6.63
CA SER A 90 4.62 -5.33 7.55
C SER A 90 3.87 -6.59 7.07
N ASN A 91 3.45 -7.46 7.99
CA ASN A 91 2.60 -8.60 7.63
C ASN A 91 1.09 -8.24 7.67
N LEU A 92 0.24 -9.18 7.25
CA LEU A 92 -1.22 -8.99 7.19
C LEU A 92 -1.81 -8.53 8.53
N SER A 93 -1.32 -9.06 9.65
CA SER A 93 -1.81 -8.72 11.00
C SER A 93 -1.66 -7.25 11.36
N TYR A 94 -0.68 -6.54 10.80
CA TYR A 94 -0.52 -5.09 10.99
C TYR A 94 -1.55 -4.28 10.19
N LYS A 95 -2.15 -4.86 9.14
CA LYS A 95 -3.11 -4.17 8.26
C LYS A 95 -4.56 -4.53 8.57
N THR A 96 -4.82 -5.77 9.01
CA THR A 96 -6.17 -6.27 9.29
C THR A 96 -6.99 -5.37 10.23
N PRO A 97 -6.46 -4.87 11.37
CA PRO A 97 -7.24 -4.01 12.25
C PRO A 97 -7.66 -2.69 11.57
N GLY A 98 -6.73 -2.05 10.84
CA GLY A 98 -7.01 -0.82 10.11
C GLY A 98 -8.03 -1.03 8.98
N LEU A 99 -7.99 -2.18 8.31
CA LEU A 99 -8.98 -2.56 7.29
C LEU A 99 -10.37 -2.74 7.89
N ILE A 100 -10.47 -3.43 9.03
CA ILE A 100 -11.75 -3.63 9.74
C ILE A 100 -12.35 -2.28 10.15
N LEU A 101 -11.55 -1.40 10.77
CA LEU A 101 -11.99 -0.06 11.15
C LEU A 101 -12.41 0.78 9.94
N SER A 102 -11.63 0.71 8.85
CA SER A 102 -11.98 1.41 7.60
C SER A 102 -13.30 0.91 7.02
N PHE A 103 -13.54 -0.41 7.03
CA PHE A 103 -14.82 -0.96 6.59
C PHE A 103 -15.98 -0.49 7.46
N VAL A 104 -15.83 -0.55 8.78
CA VAL A 104 -16.88 -0.12 9.71
C VAL A 104 -17.21 1.37 9.52
N PHE A 105 -16.20 2.24 9.55
CA PHE A 105 -16.41 3.68 9.52
C PHE A 105 -16.67 4.23 8.11
N MET A 106 -16.07 3.68 7.05
CA MET A 106 -16.21 4.23 5.69
C MET A 106 -17.26 3.52 4.85
N TYR A 107 -17.59 2.26 5.17
CA TYR A 107 -18.61 1.51 4.42
C TYR A 107 -19.90 1.31 5.23
N TRP A 108 -19.82 0.72 6.42
CA TRP A 108 -21.02 0.33 7.17
C TRP A 108 -21.74 1.53 7.80
N LEU A 109 -21.01 2.42 8.47
CA LEU A 109 -21.59 3.50 9.27
C LEU A 109 -22.34 4.57 8.46
N PRO A 110 -21.85 5.07 7.30
CA PRO A 110 -22.57 6.04 6.49
C PRO A 110 -23.89 5.49 5.95
N ARG A 111 -23.97 4.16 5.72
CA ARG A 111 -25.17 3.49 5.21
C ARG A 111 -26.26 3.32 6.26
N HIS A 112 -25.90 3.21 7.53
CA HIS A 112 -26.86 2.97 8.62
C HIS A 112 -27.13 4.22 9.47
N ARG A 113 -26.15 5.13 9.58
CA ARG A 113 -26.17 6.29 10.50
C ARG A 113 -25.45 7.50 9.89
N LEU A 114 -25.89 7.93 8.70
CA LEU A 114 -25.26 9.02 7.94
C LEU A 114 -25.11 10.32 8.76
N ALA A 115 -26.17 10.78 9.44
CA ALA A 115 -26.15 12.03 10.21
C ALA A 115 -25.11 12.04 11.35
N TRP A 116 -24.86 10.88 11.97
CA TRP A 116 -23.80 10.76 12.97
C TRP A 116 -22.42 10.77 12.32
N TRP A 117 -22.27 10.01 11.23
CA TRP A 117 -21.01 9.88 10.52
C TRP A 117 -20.53 11.24 9.97
N GLU A 118 -21.39 12.00 9.29
CA GLU A 118 -21.04 13.31 8.71
C GLU A 118 -20.59 14.30 9.80
N LYS A 119 -21.24 14.27 10.97
CA LYS A 119 -20.94 15.19 12.06
C LYS A 119 -19.66 14.82 12.83
N TYR A 120 -19.42 13.54 13.07
CA TYR A 120 -18.41 13.11 14.05
C TYR A 120 -17.22 12.34 13.48
N ASN A 121 -17.29 11.76 12.28
CA ASN A 121 -16.24 10.87 11.77
C ASN A 121 -14.85 11.54 11.73
N TYR A 122 -14.76 12.74 11.14
CA TYR A 122 -13.49 13.47 11.04
C TYR A 122 -13.05 14.07 12.38
N VAL A 123 -14.00 14.50 13.21
CA VAL A 123 -13.71 14.99 14.57
C VAL A 123 -13.12 13.87 15.43
N LEU A 124 -13.69 12.66 15.35
CA LEU A 124 -13.19 11.48 16.05
C LEU A 124 -11.79 11.11 15.57
N SER A 125 -11.55 11.11 14.25
CA SER A 125 -10.22 10.85 13.71
C SER A 125 -9.18 11.85 14.24
N ALA A 126 -9.51 13.15 14.24
CA ALA A 126 -8.62 14.18 14.77
C ALA A 126 -8.38 14.01 16.28
N ALA A 127 -9.43 13.69 17.04
CA ALA A 127 -9.34 13.43 18.47
C ALA A 127 -8.45 12.21 18.79
N LEU A 128 -8.52 11.13 18.00
CA LEU A 128 -7.65 9.96 18.17
C LEU A 128 -6.19 10.32 17.90
N THR A 129 -5.89 11.09 16.85
CA THR A 129 -4.52 11.55 16.57
C THR A 129 -3.98 12.45 17.68
N ALA A 130 -4.78 13.41 18.15
CA ALA A 130 -4.39 14.27 19.26
C ALA A 130 -4.22 13.47 20.56
N GLY A 131 -5.10 12.50 20.81
CA GLY A 131 -5.01 11.60 21.96
C GLY A 131 -3.71 10.80 21.99
N VAL A 132 -3.27 10.26 20.85
CA VAL A 132 -1.97 9.56 20.75
C VAL A 132 -0.81 10.49 21.09
N ALA A 133 -0.82 11.73 20.58
CA ALA A 133 0.23 12.72 20.89
C ALA A 133 0.25 13.09 22.38
N ILE A 134 -0.92 13.29 23.00
CA ILE A 134 -1.04 13.57 24.43
C ILE A 134 -0.55 12.36 25.25
N CYS A 135 -0.96 11.15 24.89
CA CYS A 135 -0.49 9.93 25.55
C CYS A 135 1.03 9.78 25.45
N ALA A 136 1.64 10.09 24.30
CA ALA A 136 3.08 10.08 24.14
C ALA A 136 3.77 11.07 25.08
N LEU A 137 3.24 12.30 25.21
CA LEU A 137 3.73 13.30 26.15
C LEU A 137 3.65 12.81 27.62
N VAL A 138 2.51 12.22 27.99
CA VAL A 138 2.31 11.67 29.34
C VAL A 138 3.31 10.55 29.63
N MET A 139 3.50 9.62 28.69
CA MET A 139 4.47 8.52 28.85
C MET A 139 5.90 9.04 28.98
N PHE A 140 6.27 10.06 28.21
CA PHE A 140 7.58 10.69 28.30
C PHE A 140 7.86 11.20 29.71
N PHE A 141 6.97 12.03 30.28
CA PHE A 141 7.17 12.57 31.63
C PHE A 141 7.06 11.52 32.75
N ALA A 142 6.23 10.49 32.56
CA ALA A 142 6.01 9.47 33.58
C ALA A 142 7.15 8.44 33.67
N VAL A 143 7.76 8.05 32.54
CA VAL A 143 8.69 6.91 32.49
C VAL A 143 10.04 7.25 31.87
N GLU A 144 10.10 8.17 30.92
CA GLU A 144 11.31 8.43 30.11
C GLU A 144 12.16 9.59 30.66
N TYR A 145 11.53 10.67 31.15
CA TYR A 145 12.22 11.83 31.73
C TYR A 145 13.10 11.46 32.94
N HIS A 146 12.64 10.50 33.74
CA HIS A 146 13.45 9.81 34.74
C HIS A 146 13.38 8.31 34.47
N PRO A 147 14.36 7.74 33.74
CA PRO A 147 14.24 6.41 33.16
C PRO A 147 13.96 5.36 34.23
N LYS A 148 12.76 4.77 34.17
CA LYS A 148 12.37 3.61 34.98
C LYS A 148 12.17 2.40 34.07
N THR A 149 12.80 1.28 34.42
CA THR A 149 12.65 0.03 33.68
C THR A 149 11.33 -0.63 34.03
N LEU A 150 10.33 -0.55 33.15
CA LEU A 150 9.03 -1.22 33.31
C LEU A 150 9.04 -2.57 32.58
N SER A 151 9.06 -3.66 33.35
CA SER A 151 8.98 -5.02 32.83
C SER A 151 7.55 -5.55 32.94
N TRP A 152 6.79 -5.51 31.85
CA TRP A 152 5.41 -5.99 31.76
C TRP A 152 5.15 -6.68 30.42
N TRP A 153 3.97 -7.28 30.26
CA TRP A 153 3.61 -8.05 29.06
C TRP A 153 3.82 -7.26 27.76
N GLY A 154 3.38 -6.00 27.68
CA GLY A 154 3.48 -5.21 26.44
C GLY A 154 4.91 -4.97 25.96
N ASN A 155 5.88 -4.89 26.87
CA ASN A 155 7.29 -4.72 26.53
C ASN A 155 8.02 -6.04 26.24
N LYS A 156 7.43 -7.19 26.62
CA LYS A 156 8.06 -8.52 26.47
C LYS A 156 7.47 -9.35 25.34
N VAL A 157 6.18 -9.17 25.03
CA VAL A 157 5.46 -10.05 24.10
C VAL A 157 6.02 -9.98 22.68
N SER A 158 6.48 -8.81 22.23
CA SER A 158 7.05 -8.65 20.89
C SER A 158 8.34 -9.46 20.70
N SER A 159 9.10 -9.68 21.78
CA SER A 159 10.34 -10.46 21.77
C SER A 159 10.14 -11.94 22.13
N ALA A 160 8.93 -12.33 22.55
CA ALA A 160 8.67 -13.68 23.05
C ALA A 160 8.46 -14.72 21.94
N GLY A 161 8.19 -14.27 20.70
CA GLY A 161 7.96 -15.15 19.55
C GLY A 161 9.24 -15.50 18.78
N VAL A 162 9.09 -16.42 17.82
CA VAL A 162 10.15 -16.86 16.89
C VAL A 162 10.76 -15.67 16.12
N ASP A 163 9.94 -14.68 15.77
CA ASP A 163 10.38 -13.43 15.14
C ASP A 163 11.29 -12.59 16.05
N GLY A 164 11.07 -12.67 17.37
CA GLY A 164 11.85 -11.95 18.38
C GLY A 164 13.14 -12.66 18.78
N SER A 165 13.17 -13.99 18.73
CA SER A 165 14.37 -14.80 18.99
C SER A 165 15.30 -14.92 17.77
N GLY A 166 14.84 -14.53 16.58
CA GLY A 166 15.61 -14.64 15.34
C GLY A 166 15.92 -16.09 14.94
N THR A 167 15.21 -17.06 15.52
CA THR A 167 15.37 -18.49 15.23
C THR A 167 14.56 -18.85 13.99
N GLY A 168 15.12 -19.64 13.08
CA GLY A 168 14.36 -20.15 11.94
C GLY A 168 13.20 -21.05 12.40
N ILE A 169 12.05 -20.94 11.74
CA ILE A 169 10.89 -21.83 11.99
C ILE A 169 11.26 -23.29 11.65
N LEU A 170 12.13 -23.47 10.65
CA LEU A 170 12.58 -24.79 10.20
C LEU A 170 13.99 -25.09 10.72
N PRO A 171 14.28 -26.36 11.08
CA PRO A 171 15.62 -26.77 11.45
C PRO A 171 16.58 -26.63 10.25
N ILE A 172 17.85 -26.40 10.54
CA ILE A 172 18.90 -26.39 9.52
C ILE A 172 18.96 -27.80 8.90
N PRO A 173 18.98 -27.94 7.56
CA PRO A 173 19.15 -29.24 6.91
C PRO A 173 20.40 -29.95 7.42
N ALA A 174 20.46 -31.28 7.35
CA ALA A 174 21.64 -32.05 7.79
C ALA A 174 22.97 -31.60 7.12
N ARG A 175 22.86 -31.00 5.93
CA ARG A 175 23.94 -30.34 5.18
C ARG A 175 24.53 -29.09 5.86
N GLY A 176 23.84 -28.47 6.82
CA GLY A 176 24.33 -27.35 7.62
C GLY A 176 24.18 -25.96 7.00
N TYR A 177 23.67 -25.83 5.78
CA TYR A 177 23.46 -24.52 5.13
C TYR A 177 22.33 -24.52 4.09
N PHE A 178 21.80 -23.33 3.81
CA PHE A 178 20.78 -23.08 2.79
C PHE A 178 21.42 -22.54 1.50
N GLY A 179 20.88 -22.92 0.34
CA GLY A 179 21.33 -22.46 -0.98
C GLY A 179 22.24 -23.45 -1.72
N PRO A 180 22.65 -23.14 -2.97
CA PRO A 180 23.51 -23.98 -3.81
C PRO A 180 24.88 -24.24 -3.17
N ASP A 181 25.56 -25.31 -3.59
CA ASP A 181 26.90 -25.62 -3.07
C ASP A 181 27.91 -24.53 -3.44
N LYS A 182 28.88 -24.30 -2.56
CA LYS A 182 29.97 -23.35 -2.81
C LYS A 182 30.64 -23.69 -4.14
N GLY A 183 30.58 -22.77 -5.11
CA GLY A 183 31.15 -22.96 -6.45
C GLY A 183 30.15 -23.31 -7.55
N THR A 184 28.86 -23.49 -7.22
CA THR A 184 27.77 -23.65 -8.21
C THR A 184 26.94 -22.38 -8.41
N PHE A 185 27.45 -21.22 -7.96
CA PHE A 185 26.79 -19.94 -8.21
C PHE A 185 27.00 -19.56 -9.69
N PRO A 186 25.95 -19.11 -10.41
CA PRO A 186 26.07 -18.58 -11.77
C PRO A 186 26.85 -17.28 -11.83
#